data_AF-A0A1V4KRB8-F1
#
_entry.id   AF-A0A1V4KRB8-F1
#
_cell.length_a   1.000
_cell.length_b   1.000
_cell.length_c   1.000
_cell.angle_alpha   90.00
_cell.angle_beta   90.00
_cell.angle_gamma   90.00
#
_symmetry.space_group_name_H-M   'P 1'
#
loop_
_entity.id
_entity.type
_entity.pdbx_description
1 polymer ?
#
loop_
_entity_poly.entity_id
_entity_poly.type
_entity_poly.pdbx_seq_one_letter_code
_entity_poly.pdbx_strand_id
1 'polypeptide(L)'
;MKQMAAEYEAKANYLASILRESLNLSPSSLSSEAASDLNILVDSAMTLDTKDTSLASFFAAINDMTLELYTTESKNREMEQELTQMKKRITNALLMEKQLNEDVKKPGEILELEKGREDSQRQKLEFITKKSKEFKILIQEAQDHLIATGLDHSLTHKALIDLSEEVERMKKEIRPFKRELEAYGDLVPNPSLAQVKIEEVKRELEVLDIEFTKYIEGLELEMT
;
A
#
# COMPACT_ATOMS: atom_id res chain seq x y z
N MET A 1 -48.61 45.49 35.42
CA MET A 1 -48.95 46.30 36.61
C MET A 1 -50.01 45.65 37.50
N LYS A 2 -51.20 45.27 36.99
CA LYS A 2 -52.25 44.63 37.83
C LYS A 2 -51.79 43.33 38.52
N GLN A 3 -51.00 42.50 37.83
CA GLN A 3 -50.51 41.22 38.37
C GLN A 3 -49.48 41.42 39.49
N MET A 4 -48.56 42.38 39.33
CA MET A 4 -47.60 42.75 40.37
C MET A 4 -48.28 43.35 41.61
N ALA A 5 -49.25 44.23 41.43
CA ALA A 5 -50.01 44.78 42.56
C ALA A 5 -50.71 43.66 43.36
N ALA A 6 -51.29 42.68 42.68
CA ALA A 6 -51.91 41.52 43.31
C ALA A 6 -50.88 40.62 44.03
N GLU A 7 -49.67 40.46 43.49
CA GLU A 7 -48.59 39.71 44.16
C GLU A 7 -48.08 40.42 45.42
N TYR A 8 -47.93 41.75 45.39
CA TYR A 8 -47.54 42.53 46.56
C TYR A 8 -48.62 42.51 47.63
N GLU A 9 -49.89 42.62 47.25
CA GLU A 9 -51.02 42.51 48.17
C GLU A 9 -51.11 41.11 48.79
N ALA A 10 -50.93 40.05 47.99
CA ALA A 10 -50.89 38.67 48.49
C ALA A 10 -49.72 38.45 49.47
N LYS A 11 -48.55 39.01 49.18
CA LYS A 11 -47.37 38.92 50.06
C LYS A 11 -47.55 39.73 51.35
N ALA A 12 -48.16 40.91 51.27
CA ALA A 12 -48.51 41.71 52.44
C ALA A 12 -49.51 40.96 53.34
N ASN A 13 -50.52 40.35 52.74
CA ASN A 13 -51.51 39.53 53.46
C ASN A 13 -50.87 38.29 54.10
N TYR A 14 -49.92 37.64 53.41
CA TYR A 14 -49.17 36.50 53.96
C TYR A 14 -48.28 36.89 55.15
N LEU A 15 -47.58 38.02 55.06
CA LEU A 15 -46.78 38.51 56.18
C LEU A 15 -47.67 38.93 57.36
N ALA A 16 -48.81 39.58 57.08
CA ALA A 16 -49.80 39.92 58.09
C ALA A 16 -50.40 38.66 58.75
N SER A 17 -50.63 37.58 58.00
CA SER A 17 -51.11 36.32 58.57
C SER A 17 -50.05 35.65 59.45
N ILE A 18 -48.78 35.64 59.04
CA ILE A 18 -47.68 35.13 59.88
C ILE A 18 -47.60 35.91 61.20
N LEU A 19 -47.59 37.24 61.16
CA LEU A 19 -47.50 38.07 62.36
C LEU A 19 -48.69 37.82 63.31
N ARG A 20 -49.89 37.64 62.76
CA ARG A 20 -51.09 37.34 63.53
C ARG A 20 -51.09 35.93 64.11
N GLU A 21 -50.65 34.92 63.36
CA GLU A 21 -50.73 33.51 63.76
C GLU A 21 -49.55 33.08 64.65
N SER A 22 -48.33 33.57 64.37
CA SER A 22 -47.12 33.16 65.09
C SER A 22 -46.80 34.03 66.30
N LEU A 23 -47.13 35.32 66.25
CA LEU A 23 -46.80 36.28 67.31
C LEU A 23 -48.04 36.85 68.01
N ASN A 24 -49.26 36.51 67.57
CA ASN A 24 -50.53 37.12 68.02
C ASN A 24 -50.53 38.66 67.94
N LEU A 25 -49.72 39.22 67.05
CA LEU A 25 -49.63 40.67 66.85
C LEU A 25 -50.70 41.10 65.84
N SER A 26 -51.75 41.73 66.36
CA SER A 26 -52.77 42.44 65.59
C SER A 26 -52.65 43.95 65.83
N PRO A 27 -52.96 44.82 64.85
CA PRO A 27 -53.03 46.27 65.09
C PRO A 27 -53.96 46.66 66.24
N SER A 28 -54.99 45.85 66.51
CA SER A 28 -55.92 46.02 67.63
C SER A 28 -55.41 45.53 68.99
N SER A 29 -54.29 44.80 69.02
CA SER A 29 -53.68 44.24 70.24
C SER A 29 -52.51 45.07 70.77
N LEU A 30 -52.07 46.08 70.01
CA LEU A 30 -50.99 46.98 70.39
C LEU A 30 -51.51 48.11 71.28
N SER A 31 -50.71 48.52 72.27
CA SER A 31 -50.99 49.76 73.00
C SER A 31 -50.77 50.98 72.10
N SER A 32 -51.29 52.14 72.51
CA SER A 32 -51.09 53.41 71.80
C SER A 32 -49.61 53.74 71.60
N GLU A 33 -48.78 53.45 72.61
CA GLU A 33 -47.34 53.70 72.59
C GLU A 33 -46.64 52.74 71.62
N ALA A 34 -46.96 51.45 71.66
CA ALA A 34 -46.36 50.46 70.76
C ALA A 34 -46.74 50.71 69.28
N ALA A 35 -47.96 51.15 69.02
CA ALA A 35 -48.38 51.56 67.68
C ALA A 35 -47.64 52.83 67.22
N SER A 36 -47.42 53.79 68.12
CA SER A 36 -46.64 55.01 67.85
C SER A 36 -45.18 54.68 67.53
N ASP A 37 -44.54 53.84 68.34
CA ASP A 37 -43.15 53.43 68.14
C ASP A 37 -42.98 52.67 66.81
N LEU A 38 -43.94 51.83 66.44
CA LEU A 38 -43.94 51.12 65.16
C LEU A 38 -44.11 52.08 63.98
N ASN A 39 -44.97 53.09 64.09
CA ASN A 39 -45.10 54.13 63.07
C ASN A 39 -43.80 54.95 62.96
N ILE A 40 -43.18 55.33 64.08
CA ILE A 40 -41.89 56.02 64.08
C ILE A 40 -40.81 55.16 63.41
N LEU A 41 -40.82 53.84 63.64
CA LEU A 41 -39.89 52.92 63.00
C LEU A 41 -40.12 52.84 61.48
N VAL A 42 -41.38 52.76 61.04
CA VAL A 42 -41.75 52.80 59.61
C VAL A 42 -41.33 54.12 58.98
N ASP A 43 -41.63 55.25 59.62
CA ASP A 43 -41.28 56.59 59.15
C ASP A 43 -39.76 56.79 59.13
N SER A 44 -39.04 56.26 60.12
CA SER A 44 -37.58 56.27 60.16
C SER A 44 -37.00 55.41 59.06
N ALA A 45 -37.56 54.22 58.79
CA ALA A 45 -37.13 53.35 57.70
C ALA A 45 -37.38 54.00 56.32
N MET A 46 -38.51 54.70 56.16
CA MET A 46 -38.82 55.49 54.97
C MET A 46 -37.90 56.71 54.83
N THR A 47 -37.60 57.42 55.92
CA THR A 47 -36.72 58.61 55.95
C THR A 47 -35.25 58.25 55.70
N LEU A 48 -34.80 57.12 56.25
CA LEU A 48 -33.45 56.57 56.07
C LEU A 48 -33.30 55.84 54.72
N ASP A 49 -34.36 55.79 53.91
CA ASP A 49 -34.44 55.08 52.63
C ASP A 49 -33.87 53.66 52.72
N THR A 50 -34.16 52.97 53.83
CA THR A 50 -33.62 51.64 54.06
C THR A 50 -34.33 50.67 53.13
N LYS A 51 -33.66 50.41 52.00
CA LYS A 51 -34.15 49.74 50.78
C LYS A 51 -35.16 50.60 50.03
N ASP A 52 -34.63 51.39 49.09
CA ASP A 52 -35.42 52.13 48.10
C ASP A 52 -36.41 51.18 47.38
N THR A 53 -37.68 51.30 47.75
CA THR A 53 -38.81 50.57 47.15
C THR A 53 -39.47 51.39 46.04
N SER A 54 -38.83 52.46 45.58
CA SER A 54 -39.30 53.23 44.43
C SER A 54 -39.40 52.35 43.21
N LEU A 55 -40.35 52.70 42.34
CA LEU A 55 -40.54 52.06 41.06
C LEU A 55 -39.25 52.10 40.22
N ALA A 56 -38.43 53.14 40.36
CA ALA A 56 -37.16 53.30 39.66
C ALA A 56 -36.12 52.25 40.09
N SER A 57 -35.97 52.03 41.40
CA SER A 57 -35.10 50.99 41.97
C SER A 57 -35.51 49.58 41.49
N PHE A 58 -36.82 49.29 41.47
CA PHE A 58 -37.33 48.03 40.92
C PHE A 58 -37.03 47.88 39.43
N PHE A 59 -37.23 48.92 38.61
CA PHE A 59 -36.91 48.85 37.18
C PHE A 59 -35.41 48.63 36.94
N ALA A 60 -34.53 49.26 37.72
CA ALA A 60 -33.10 49.04 37.65
C ALA A 60 -32.75 47.58 37.98
N ALA A 61 -33.23 47.05 39.10
CA ALA A 61 -32.99 45.67 39.50
C ALA A 61 -33.54 44.64 38.48
N ILE A 62 -34.72 44.89 37.91
CA ILE A 62 -35.30 44.06 36.85
C ILE A 62 -34.41 44.09 35.60
N ASN A 63 -33.92 45.27 35.19
CA ASN A 63 -33.04 45.39 34.03
C ASN A 63 -31.71 44.67 34.25
N ASP A 64 -31.10 44.82 35.43
CA ASP A 64 -29.84 44.15 35.77
C ASP A 64 -30.01 42.62 35.75
N MET A 65 -31.08 42.11 36.37
CA MET A 65 -31.38 40.68 36.38
C MET A 65 -31.73 40.15 34.98
N THR A 66 -32.41 40.95 34.15
CA THR A 66 -32.71 40.58 32.76
C THR A 66 -31.44 40.52 31.91
N LEU A 67 -30.52 41.47 32.11
CA LEU A 67 -29.22 41.47 31.44
C LEU A 67 -28.38 40.26 31.87
N GLU A 68 -28.31 39.98 33.17
CA GLU A 68 -27.60 38.81 33.69
C GLU A 68 -28.17 37.50 33.12
N LEU A 69 -29.50 37.39 33.05
CA LEU A 69 -30.17 36.25 32.44
C LEU A 69 -29.75 36.09 30.97
N TYR A 70 -29.85 37.15 30.17
CA TYR A 70 -29.48 37.09 28.75
C TYR A 70 -28.00 36.75 28.53
N THR A 71 -27.10 37.35 29.32
CA THR A 71 -25.67 37.04 29.22
C THR A 71 -25.37 35.60 29.61
N THR A 72 -26.07 35.05 30.60
CA THR A 72 -25.94 33.65 31.03
C THR A 72 -26.49 32.70 29.98
N GLU A 73 -27.67 32.99 29.41
CA GLU A 73 -28.26 32.19 28.32
C GLU A 73 -27.36 32.18 27.07
N SER A 74 -26.78 33.32 26.70
CA SER A 74 -25.84 33.40 25.59
C SER A 74 -24.62 32.52 25.81
N LYS A 75 -24.01 32.57 27.01
CA LYS A 75 -22.86 31.71 27.37
C LYS A 75 -23.23 30.23 27.37
N ASN A 76 -24.41 29.86 27.88
CA ASN A 76 -24.87 28.48 27.85
C ASN A 76 -25.02 27.97 26.41
N ARG A 77 -25.57 28.78 25.52
CA ARG A 77 -25.70 28.43 24.10
C ARG A 77 -24.34 28.23 23.42
N GLU A 78 -23.36 29.08 23.72
CA GLU A 78 -21.98 28.93 23.21
C GLU A 78 -21.36 27.61 23.71
N MET A 79 -21.48 27.33 25.02
CA MET A 79 -20.97 26.08 25.59
C MET A 79 -21.64 24.84 24.98
N GLU A 80 -22.94 24.86 24.71
CA GLU A 80 -23.64 23.76 24.04
C GLU A 80 -23.13 23.51 22.62
N GLN A 81 -22.81 24.58 21.89
CA GLN A 81 -22.22 24.48 20.56
C GLN A 81 -20.81 23.87 20.61
N GLU A 82 -19.96 24.33 21.53
CA GLU A 82 -18.62 23.77 21.74
C GLU A 82 -18.68 22.30 22.14
N LEU A 83 -19.60 21.94 23.04
CA LEU A 83 -19.79 20.56 23.49
C LEU A 83 -20.23 19.66 22.33
N THR A 84 -21.13 20.15 21.47
CA THR A 84 -21.57 19.43 20.27
C THR A 84 -20.42 19.26 19.27
N GLN A 85 -19.61 20.30 19.07
CA GLN A 85 -18.42 20.23 18.21
C GLN A 85 -17.39 19.25 18.75
N MET A 86 -17.15 19.26 20.07
CA MET A 86 -16.21 18.37 20.74
C MET A 86 -16.67 16.91 20.66
N LYS A 87 -17.97 16.64 20.86
CA LYS A 87 -18.56 15.30 20.64
C LYS A 87 -18.27 14.81 19.22
N LYS A 88 -18.52 15.64 18.19
CA LYS A 88 -18.24 15.28 16.79
C LYS A 88 -16.76 14.98 16.56
N ARG A 89 -15.85 15.78 17.13
CA ARG A 89 -14.40 15.54 17.04
C ARG A 89 -13.99 14.22 17.70
N ILE A 90 -14.51 13.94 18.89
CA ILE A 90 -14.23 12.69 19.62
C ILE A 90 -14.75 11.48 18.83
N THR A 91 -15.98 11.54 18.31
CA THR A 91 -16.53 10.45 17.49
C THR A 91 -15.69 10.17 16.25
N ASN A 92 -15.24 11.22 15.55
CA ASN A 92 -14.35 11.07 14.40
C ASN A 92 -12.99 10.48 14.79
N ALA A 93 -12.40 10.94 15.90
CA ALA A 93 -11.13 10.43 16.40
C ALA A 93 -11.22 8.94 16.77
N LEU A 94 -12.29 8.53 17.45
CA LEU A 94 -12.54 7.12 17.80
C LEU A 94 -12.72 6.24 16.56
N LEU A 95 -13.39 6.75 15.52
CA LEU A 95 -13.51 6.03 14.25
C LEU A 95 -12.15 5.85 13.58
N MET A 96 -11.33 6.90 13.53
CA MET A 96 -9.97 6.84 12.99
C MET A 96 -9.07 5.91 13.79
N GLU A 97 -9.16 5.91 15.13
CA GLU A 97 -8.43 4.98 16.00
C GLU A 97 -8.77 3.53 15.67
N LYS A 98 -10.08 3.23 15.52
CA LYS A 98 -10.52 1.87 15.14
C LYS A 98 -9.97 1.45 13.78
N GLN A 99 -10.03 2.35 12.79
CA GLN A 99 -9.47 2.11 11.45
C GLN A 99 -7.97 1.85 11.52
N LEU A 100 -7.22 2.67 12.25
CA LEU A 100 -5.78 2.50 12.42
C LEU A 100 -5.44 1.17 13.10
N ASN A 101 -6.20 0.76 14.10
CA ASN A 101 -6.01 -0.53 14.78
C ASN A 101 -6.27 -1.71 13.83
N GLU A 102 -7.29 -1.63 12.98
CA GLU A 102 -7.54 -2.63 11.94
C GLU A 102 -6.40 -2.67 10.91
N ASP A 103 -5.91 -1.50 10.48
CA ASP A 103 -4.82 -1.37 9.52
C ASP A 103 -3.46 -1.80 10.07
N VAL A 104 -3.26 -1.78 11.39
CA VAL A 104 -2.07 -2.34 12.05
C VAL A 104 -2.16 -3.87 12.19
N LYS A 105 -3.36 -4.43 12.41
CA LYS A 105 -3.55 -5.88 12.53
C LYS A 105 -3.33 -6.63 11.21
N LYS A 106 -3.85 -6.11 10.10
CA LYS A 106 -3.71 -6.70 8.76
C LYS A 106 -2.25 -7.05 8.38
N PRO A 107 -1.28 -6.13 8.45
CA PRO A 107 0.11 -6.43 8.13
C PRO A 107 0.75 -7.35 9.15
N GLY A 108 0.33 -7.32 10.43
CA GLY A 108 0.79 -8.27 11.44
C GLY A 108 0.49 -9.73 11.06
N GLU A 109 -0.74 -10.01 10.64
CA GLU A 109 -1.16 -11.35 10.19
C GLU A 109 -0.42 -11.79 8.91
N ILE A 110 -0.22 -10.87 7.95
CA ILE A 110 0.52 -11.15 6.72
C ILE A 110 1.99 -11.44 7.04
N LEU A 111 2.62 -10.67 7.93
CA LEU A 111 4.01 -10.86 8.33
C LEU A 111 4.23 -12.21 9.03
N GLU A 112 3.30 -12.64 9.90
CA GLU A 112 3.40 -13.96 10.54
C GLU A 112 3.31 -15.10 9.51
N LEU A 113 2.38 -14.99 8.55
CA LEU A 113 2.23 -15.98 7.48
C LEU A 113 3.45 -16.00 6.54
N GLU A 114 3.98 -14.82 6.19
CA GLU A 114 5.16 -14.70 5.35
C GLU A 114 6.40 -15.25 6.05
N LYS A 115 6.59 -14.96 7.34
CA LYS A 115 7.68 -15.52 8.14
C LYS A 115 7.63 -17.05 8.18
N GLY A 116 6.45 -17.65 8.36
CA GLY A 116 6.30 -19.11 8.30
C GLY A 116 6.66 -19.70 6.92
N ARG A 117 6.32 -18.97 5.83
CA ARG A 117 6.68 -19.36 4.46
C ARG A 117 8.19 -19.24 4.23
N GLU A 118 8.81 -18.16 4.69
CA GLU A 118 10.25 -17.94 4.61
C GLU A 118 11.03 -19.01 5.39
N ASP A 119 10.61 -19.34 6.61
CA ASP A 119 11.22 -20.40 7.41
C ASP A 119 11.12 -21.76 6.71
N SER A 120 9.95 -22.08 6.12
CA SER A 120 9.76 -23.31 5.33
C SER A 120 10.66 -23.34 4.09
N GLN A 121 10.79 -22.22 3.38
CA GLN A 121 11.68 -22.10 2.23
C GLN A 121 13.15 -22.23 2.63
N ARG A 122 13.54 -21.63 3.76
CA ARG A 122 14.88 -21.72 4.31
C ARG A 122 15.25 -23.16 4.66
N GLN A 123 14.36 -23.88 5.35
CA GLN A 123 14.56 -25.30 5.66
C GLN A 123 14.70 -26.15 4.38
N LYS A 124 13.85 -25.89 3.37
CA LYS A 124 13.94 -26.58 2.07
C LYS A 124 15.28 -26.31 1.38
N LEU A 125 15.74 -25.06 1.38
CA LEU A 125 17.02 -24.68 0.78
C LEU A 125 18.20 -25.33 1.50
N GLU A 126 18.16 -25.37 2.85
CA GLU A 126 19.17 -26.04 3.66
C GLU A 126 19.23 -27.54 3.37
N PHE A 127 18.07 -28.20 3.28
CA PHE A 127 17.97 -29.60 2.90
C PHE A 127 18.57 -29.87 1.51
N ILE A 128 18.19 -29.09 0.49
CA ILE A 128 18.73 -29.24 -0.88
C ILE A 128 20.24 -29.00 -0.90
N THR A 129 20.72 -28.00 -0.16
CA THR A 129 22.15 -27.68 -0.07
C THR A 129 22.92 -28.84 0.56
N LYS A 130 22.40 -29.42 1.64
CA LYS A 130 22.99 -30.61 2.27
C LYS A 130 22.99 -31.79 1.32
N LYS A 131 21.88 -32.07 0.64
CA LYS A 131 21.77 -33.17 -0.32
C LYS A 131 22.71 -33.01 -1.51
N SER A 132 22.88 -31.80 -2.02
CA SER A 132 23.84 -31.50 -3.09
C SER A 132 25.28 -31.78 -2.66
N LYS A 133 25.66 -31.43 -1.42
CA LYS A 133 26.97 -31.77 -0.86
C LYS A 133 27.16 -33.28 -0.73
N GLU A 134 26.16 -34.01 -0.22
CA GLU A 134 26.19 -35.47 -0.14
C GLU A 134 26.40 -36.11 -1.53
N PHE A 135 25.65 -35.67 -2.54
CA PHE A 135 25.80 -36.20 -3.90
C PHE A 135 27.16 -35.87 -4.51
N LYS A 136 27.73 -34.68 -4.26
CA LYS A 136 29.09 -34.37 -4.71
C LYS A 136 30.13 -35.32 -4.13
N ILE A 137 30.02 -35.64 -2.84
CA ILE A 137 30.91 -36.59 -2.17
C ILE A 137 30.75 -37.99 -2.79
N LEU A 138 29.51 -38.48 -2.91
CA LEU A 138 29.24 -39.80 -3.51
C LEU A 138 29.72 -39.92 -4.96
N ILE A 139 29.56 -38.86 -5.76
CA ILE A 139 30.06 -38.83 -7.15
C ILE A 139 31.58 -38.91 -7.15
N GLN A 140 32.26 -38.15 -6.29
CA GLN A 140 33.72 -38.17 -6.19
C GLN A 140 34.21 -39.55 -5.76
N GLU A 141 33.62 -40.16 -4.73
CA GLU A 141 33.95 -41.50 -4.28
C GLU A 141 33.76 -42.56 -5.38
N ALA A 142 32.67 -42.47 -6.15
CA ALA A 142 32.42 -43.38 -7.27
C ALA A 142 33.41 -43.17 -8.42
N GLN A 143 33.79 -41.93 -8.71
CA GLN A 143 34.82 -41.61 -9.70
C GLN A 143 36.18 -42.15 -9.28
N ASP A 144 36.57 -41.93 -8.03
CA ASP A 144 37.82 -42.43 -7.47
C ASP A 144 37.86 -43.97 -7.51
N HIS A 145 36.73 -44.63 -7.19
CA HIS A 145 36.60 -46.08 -7.30
C HIS A 145 36.73 -46.57 -8.75
N LEU A 146 36.12 -45.89 -9.71
CA LEU A 146 36.24 -46.22 -11.14
C LEU A 146 37.69 -46.12 -11.62
N ILE A 147 38.38 -45.05 -11.23
CA ILE A 147 39.80 -44.86 -11.53
C ILE A 147 40.64 -45.98 -10.89
N ALA A 148 40.39 -46.30 -9.62
CA ALA A 148 41.08 -47.38 -8.91
C ALA A 148 40.85 -48.77 -9.53
N THR A 149 39.69 -49.00 -10.14
CA THR A 149 39.36 -50.25 -10.85
C THR A 149 40.03 -50.32 -12.24
N GLY A 150 40.76 -49.29 -12.65
CA GLY A 150 41.51 -49.25 -13.91
C GLY A 150 40.74 -48.70 -15.10
N LEU A 151 39.72 -47.84 -14.88
CA LEU A 151 39.05 -47.14 -15.96
C LEU A 151 40.05 -46.26 -16.73
N ASP A 152 40.19 -46.50 -18.03
CA ASP A 152 40.95 -45.64 -18.92
C ASP A 152 40.19 -44.33 -19.18
N HIS A 153 40.87 -43.20 -18.97
CA HIS A 153 40.29 -41.87 -19.13
C HIS A 153 39.85 -41.61 -20.59
N SER A 154 40.44 -42.32 -21.57
CA SER A 154 40.04 -42.27 -22.98
C SER A 154 38.59 -42.70 -23.22
N LEU A 155 38.04 -43.56 -22.34
CA LEU A 155 36.65 -44.04 -22.40
C LEU A 155 35.66 -43.11 -21.69
N THR A 156 36.14 -41.98 -21.14
CA THR A 156 35.27 -40.99 -20.51
C THR A 156 34.43 -40.28 -21.57
N HIS A 157 33.18 -39.97 -21.26
CA HIS A 157 32.28 -39.25 -22.17
C HIS A 157 32.91 -37.98 -22.78
N LYS A 158 33.66 -37.21 -21.97
CA LYS A 158 34.35 -36.01 -22.45
C LYS A 158 35.41 -36.35 -23.51
N ALA A 159 36.26 -37.33 -23.24
CA ALA A 159 37.29 -37.78 -24.19
C ALA A 159 36.67 -38.34 -25.49
N LEU A 160 35.57 -39.09 -25.37
CA LEU A 160 34.84 -39.62 -26.53
C LEU A 160 34.19 -38.51 -27.37
N ILE A 161 33.63 -37.48 -26.74
CA ILE A 161 33.12 -36.30 -27.44
C ILE A 161 34.25 -35.57 -28.16
N ASP A 162 35.34 -35.29 -27.46
CA ASP A 162 36.47 -34.55 -28.03
C ASP A 162 37.06 -35.30 -29.24
N LEU A 163 37.18 -36.63 -29.13
CA LEU A 163 37.61 -37.49 -30.24
C LEU A 163 36.60 -37.48 -31.40
N SER A 164 35.30 -37.52 -31.11
CA SER A 164 34.26 -37.46 -32.15
C SER A 164 34.27 -36.12 -32.88
N GLU A 165 34.46 -35.02 -32.15
CA GLU A 165 34.58 -33.67 -32.73
C GLU A 165 35.83 -33.57 -33.60
N GLU A 166 36.93 -34.17 -33.17
CA GLU A 166 38.17 -34.25 -33.95
C GLU A 166 38.02 -35.09 -35.23
N VAL A 167 37.38 -36.25 -35.15
CA VAL A 167 37.08 -37.07 -36.33
C VAL A 167 36.21 -36.31 -37.33
N GLU A 168 35.19 -35.59 -36.86
CA GLU A 168 34.34 -34.79 -37.76
C GLU A 168 35.11 -33.61 -38.39
N ARG A 169 36.04 -33.00 -37.66
CA ARG A 169 36.97 -31.99 -38.20
C ARG A 169 37.85 -32.60 -39.30
N MET A 170 38.52 -33.73 -39.04
CA MET A 170 39.34 -34.40 -40.05
C MET A 170 38.52 -34.83 -41.27
N LYS A 171 37.30 -35.34 -41.09
CA LYS A 171 36.39 -35.65 -42.21
C LYS A 171 36.02 -34.41 -43.03
N LYS A 172 35.91 -33.22 -42.41
CA LYS A 172 35.71 -31.96 -43.14
C LYS A 172 36.95 -31.60 -43.95
N GLU A 173 38.14 -31.80 -43.41
CA GLU A 173 39.42 -31.51 -44.09
C GLU A 173 39.73 -32.50 -45.22
N ILE A 174 39.42 -33.79 -45.07
CA ILE A 174 39.65 -34.83 -46.09
C ILE A 174 38.70 -34.68 -47.28
N ARG A 175 37.50 -34.12 -47.09
CA ARG A 175 36.48 -33.95 -48.14
C ARG A 175 37.00 -33.21 -49.39
N PRO A 176 37.64 -32.02 -49.31
CA PRO A 176 38.19 -31.35 -50.48
C PRO A 176 39.30 -32.16 -51.15
N PHE A 177 40.23 -32.75 -50.39
CA PHE A 177 41.30 -33.59 -50.94
C PHE A 177 40.77 -34.82 -51.68
N LYS A 178 39.70 -35.43 -51.17
CA LYS A 178 39.06 -36.57 -51.86
C LYS A 178 38.43 -36.15 -53.18
N ARG A 179 37.78 -34.98 -53.24
CA ARG A 179 37.23 -34.44 -54.51
C ARG A 179 38.32 -34.12 -55.51
N GLU A 180 39.43 -33.56 -55.04
CA GLU A 180 40.60 -33.28 -55.88
C GLU A 180 41.21 -34.57 -56.43
N LEU A 181 41.36 -35.60 -55.59
CA LEU A 181 41.85 -36.91 -56.02
C LEU A 181 40.91 -37.60 -57.01
N GLU A 182 39.59 -37.53 -56.79
CA GLU A 182 38.59 -38.05 -57.74
C GLU A 182 38.66 -37.33 -59.09
N ALA A 183 38.86 -36.01 -59.11
CA ALA A 183 39.05 -35.26 -60.34
C ALA A 183 40.32 -35.67 -61.12
N TYR A 184 41.35 -36.15 -60.41
CA TYR A 184 42.57 -36.71 -61.02
C TYR A 184 42.45 -38.21 -61.35
N GLY A 185 41.37 -38.88 -60.98
CA GLY A 185 41.18 -40.33 -61.17
C GLY A 185 41.07 -40.76 -62.64
N ASP A 186 40.61 -39.87 -63.51
CA ASP A 186 40.49 -40.11 -64.95
C ASP A 186 41.81 -39.89 -65.72
N LEU A 187 42.82 -39.33 -65.05
CA LEU A 187 44.14 -39.11 -65.65
C LEU A 187 45.01 -40.37 -65.51
N VAL A 188 45.72 -40.68 -66.59
CA VAL A 188 46.73 -41.76 -66.56
C VAL A 188 47.85 -41.39 -65.57
N PRO A 189 48.36 -42.34 -64.77
CA PRO A 189 49.38 -42.07 -63.73
C PRO A 189 50.71 -41.47 -64.26
N ASN A 190 50.92 -41.46 -65.58
CA ASN A 190 52.11 -40.90 -66.21
C ASN A 190 51.84 -39.44 -66.66
N PRO A 191 52.54 -38.42 -66.11
CA PRO A 191 52.31 -37.01 -66.40
C PRO A 191 52.40 -36.65 -67.88
N SER A 192 53.35 -37.25 -68.61
CA SER A 192 53.53 -36.98 -70.04
C SER A 192 52.39 -37.54 -70.87
N LEU A 193 51.85 -38.70 -70.50
CA LEU A 193 50.72 -39.32 -71.19
C LEU A 193 49.39 -38.62 -70.83
N ALA A 194 49.27 -38.12 -69.60
CA ALA A 194 48.11 -37.33 -69.16
C ALA A 194 48.01 -36.00 -69.92
N GLN A 195 49.13 -35.31 -70.16
CA GLN A 195 49.16 -34.10 -70.98
C GLN A 195 48.68 -34.35 -72.40
N VAL A 196 49.11 -35.45 -73.02
CA VAL A 196 48.64 -35.84 -74.37
C VAL A 196 47.14 -36.10 -74.36
N LYS A 197 46.63 -36.84 -73.37
CA LYS A 197 45.19 -37.14 -73.28
C LYS A 197 44.33 -35.91 -73.01
N ILE A 198 44.80 -34.98 -72.18
CA ILE A 198 44.14 -33.68 -71.96
C ILE A 198 44.08 -32.89 -73.27
N GLU A 199 45.15 -32.87 -74.05
CA GLU A 199 45.21 -32.15 -75.31
C GLU A 199 44.31 -32.78 -76.39
N GLU A 200 44.21 -34.12 -76.43
CA GLU A 200 43.25 -34.83 -77.29
C GLU A 200 41.79 -34.46 -76.97
N VAL A 201 41.41 -34.53 -75.68
CA VAL A 201 40.04 -34.20 -75.24
C VAL A 201 39.72 -32.72 -75.49
N LYS A 202 40.69 -31.81 -75.33
CA LYS A 202 40.51 -30.39 -75.69
C LYS A 202 40.20 -30.21 -77.18
N ARG A 203 40.90 -30.92 -78.06
CA ARG A 203 40.62 -30.86 -79.50
C ARG A 203 39.26 -31.45 -79.83
N GLU A 204 38.86 -32.55 -79.19
CA GLU A 204 37.52 -33.13 -79.35
C GLU A 204 36.42 -32.17 -78.89
N LEU A 205 36.63 -31.47 -77.76
CA LEU A 205 35.70 -30.45 -77.26
C LEU A 205 35.60 -29.27 -78.23
N GLU A 206 36.72 -28.76 -78.74
CA GLU A 206 36.72 -27.65 -79.70
C GLU A 206 35.97 -28.00 -80.98
N VAL A 207 36.10 -29.24 -81.45
CA VAL A 207 35.30 -29.75 -82.58
C VAL A 207 33.81 -29.78 -82.25
N LEU A 208 33.44 -30.28 -81.07
CA LEU A 208 32.05 -30.37 -80.65
C LEU A 208 31.42 -28.98 -80.42
N ASP A 209 32.17 -28.03 -79.86
CA ASP A 209 31.73 -26.65 -79.70
C ASP A 209 31.50 -25.98 -81.06
N ILE A 210 32.36 -26.24 -82.06
CA ILE A 210 32.13 -25.78 -83.44
C ILE A 210 30.87 -26.41 -84.04
N GLU A 211 30.63 -27.71 -83.82
CA GLU A 211 29.41 -28.38 -84.28
C GLU A 211 28.16 -27.83 -83.59
N PHE A 212 28.23 -27.60 -82.28
CA PHE A 212 27.15 -27.03 -81.49
C PHE A 212 26.85 -25.58 -81.91
N THR A 213 27.90 -24.78 -82.15
CA THR A 213 27.76 -23.42 -82.68
C THR A 213 27.08 -23.43 -84.05
N LYS A 214 27.48 -24.34 -84.95
CA LYS A 214 26.80 -24.53 -86.25
C LYS A 214 25.34 -24.96 -86.11
N TYR A 215 25.03 -25.81 -85.13
CA TYR A 215 23.64 -26.22 -84.86
C TYR A 215 22.79 -25.06 -84.35
N ILE A 216 23.33 -24.22 -83.47
CA ILE A 216 22.68 -22.99 -82.99
C ILE A 216 22.49 -21.99 -84.14
N GLU A 217 23.53 -21.73 -84.94
CA GLU A 217 23.45 -20.84 -86.10
C GLU A 217 22.46 -21.36 -87.16
N GLY A 218 22.37 -22.67 -87.35
CA GLY A 218 21.38 -23.32 -88.20
C GLY A 218 19.94 -23.14 -87.70
N LEU A 219 19.72 -23.18 -86.39
CA LEU A 219 18.43 -22.89 -85.76
C LEU A 219 18.04 -21.41 -85.84
N GLU A 220 19.01 -20.49 -85.75
CA GLU A 220 18.76 -19.06 -85.91
C GLU A 220 18.40 -18.68 -87.36
N LEU A 221 18.94 -19.38 -88.36
CA LEU A 221 18.60 -19.22 -89.79
C LEU A 221 17.23 -19.82 -90.17
N GLU A 222 16.70 -20.78 -89.41
CA GLU A 222 15.34 -21.31 -89.59
C GLU A 222 14.25 -20.45 -88.94
N MET A 223 14.63 -19.41 -88.17
CA MET A 223 13.71 -18.54 -87.42
C MET A 223 13.58 -17.10 -87.98
N THR A 224 14.16 -16.80 -89.15
CA THR A 224 13.99 -15.52 -89.91
C THR A 224 13.55 -15.77 -91.34
#